data_AF-I0YVG0-F1
#
_entry.id   AF-I0YVG0-F1
#
_cell.length_a   1.000
_cell.length_b   1.000
_cell.length_c   1.000
_cell.angle_alpha   90.00
_cell.angle_beta   90.00
_cell.angle_gamma   90.00
#
_symmetry.space_group_name_H-M   'P 1'
#
loop_
_entity.id
_entity.type
_entity.pdbx_description
1 polymer ?
#
loop_
_entity_poly.entity_id
_entity_poly.type
_entity_poly.pdbx_seq_one_letter_code
_entity_poly.pdbx_strand_id
1 'polypeptide(L)'
;MHHSRRHALHCNAVQADVRQVADRPDLTEYIASGSLLSLCGLDEATVLGNIDEWLRLGDFISNYLGFPTREKLDAIQRMRVYQYYLPVYFWCCQQMEQHRQKGIQQPLVIGMQAPQGCGKTTLVDILERLFTHVGIRAASVSIDDFYLTFADQQQLAKDNATNRLLQVRGNAGTHDLQLGTDILAALKSASSQGSQVSVPRYDKSQNGGRGDRADTSTWPSVQGPLDIILFEGWMLGFRPSSDVQEIDGDLVSINEKLREYEAAWDAWVDAWLVVKVGAPDWVYKWRLQAEHAMLAAGKPGMSDEQVADFVDRYMPAYKAYLPSMYAEGPTTAKTGHLLMLEIDQNRGLTAEQPACPL
;
A
#
# COMPACT_ATOMS: atom_id res chain seq x y z
N MET A 1 -0.66 17.75 63.49
CA MET A 1 0.59 17.89 62.72
C MET A 1 0.42 17.05 61.47
N HIS A 2 -0.04 17.63 60.35
CA HIS A 2 0.80 18.09 59.23
C HIS A 2 1.81 17.01 58.76
N HIS A 3 1.90 16.59 57.50
CA HIS A 3 1.33 17.10 56.26
C HIS A 3 1.28 15.99 55.18
N SER A 4 0.20 16.03 54.40
CA SER A 4 0.02 15.52 53.04
C SER A 4 1.19 15.81 52.08
N ARG A 5 1.44 14.93 51.11
CA ARG A 5 1.62 15.31 49.69
C ARG A 5 1.44 14.12 48.74
N ARG A 6 0.25 14.05 48.12
CA ARG A 6 0.02 13.42 46.81
C ARG A 6 0.74 14.25 45.74
N HIS A 7 1.39 13.61 44.78
CA HIS A 7 1.76 14.25 43.51
C HIS A 7 0.92 13.61 42.42
N ALA A 8 -0.14 14.34 42.06
CA ALA A 8 -0.87 14.17 40.81
C ALA A 8 -0.04 14.84 39.71
N LEU A 9 0.38 14.07 38.71
CA LEU A 9 0.92 14.61 37.48
C LEU A 9 -0.26 15.17 36.67
N HIS A 10 -0.39 16.50 36.73
CA HIS A 10 -1.14 17.28 35.75
C HIS A 10 -0.40 17.21 34.42
N CYS A 11 -1.02 16.57 33.42
CA CYS A 11 -0.71 16.84 32.02
C CYS A 11 -1.96 17.49 31.43
N ASN A 12 -1.79 18.71 30.94
CA ASN A 12 -2.85 19.62 30.50
C ASN A 12 -3.82 18.94 29.53
N ALA A 13 -5.06 18.74 29.99
CA ALA A 13 -6.20 18.60 29.12
C ALA A 13 -6.37 19.92 28.37
N VAL A 14 -6.10 19.91 27.07
CA VAL A 14 -6.71 20.88 26.17
C VAL A 14 -8.21 20.69 26.33
N GLN A 15 -8.89 21.68 26.91
CA GLN A 15 -10.34 21.78 26.88
C GLN A 15 -10.75 21.88 25.40
N ALA A 16 -11.00 20.74 24.79
CA ALA A 16 -11.78 20.68 23.57
C ALA A 16 -13.20 21.07 23.94
N ASP A 17 -13.65 22.13 23.31
CA ASP A 17 -14.93 22.80 23.47
C ASP A 17 -16.09 21.78 23.48
N VAL A 18 -16.89 21.81 24.55
CA VAL A 18 -18.16 21.08 24.64
C VAL A 18 -19.21 21.86 23.85
N ARG A 19 -18.98 22.00 22.54
CA ARG A 19 -19.89 22.58 21.55
C ARG A 19 -19.60 22.00 20.17
N GLN A 20 -20.24 20.87 19.85
CA GLN A 20 -20.85 20.53 18.55
C GLN A 20 -21.25 19.04 18.54
N VAL A 21 -22.39 18.74 19.18
CA VAL A 21 -23.18 17.53 18.89
C VAL A 21 -24.23 17.82 17.79
N ALA A 22 -24.35 19.09 17.39
CA ALA A 22 -25.18 19.54 16.26
C ALA A 22 -24.27 19.71 15.02
N ASP A 23 -24.74 19.25 13.86
CA ASP A 23 -24.08 19.20 12.54
C ASP A 23 -23.02 18.10 12.30
N ARG A 24 -23.36 16.84 12.59
CA ARG A 24 -22.85 15.77 11.72
C ARG A 24 -23.80 15.67 10.52
N PRO A 25 -23.37 15.89 9.26
CA PRO A 25 -24.19 15.51 8.12
C PRO A 25 -24.55 14.03 8.27
N ASP A 26 -25.77 13.70 7.84
CA ASP A 26 -26.24 12.31 7.82
C ASP A 26 -25.12 11.42 7.23
N LEU A 27 -24.87 10.26 7.83
CA LEU A 27 -23.76 9.41 7.39
C LEU A 27 -23.92 9.07 5.91
N THR A 28 -25.15 8.91 5.45
CA THR A 28 -25.53 8.72 4.06
C THR A 28 -25.07 9.88 3.15
N GLU A 29 -25.44 11.12 3.49
CA GLU A 29 -25.04 12.33 2.76
C GLU A 29 -23.52 12.51 2.74
N TYR A 30 -22.87 12.17 3.85
CA TYR A 30 -21.42 12.18 3.94
C TYR A 30 -20.74 11.14 3.06
N ILE A 31 -21.27 9.92 2.99
CA ILE A 31 -20.73 8.91 2.07
C ILE A 31 -20.88 9.41 0.63
N ALA A 32 -22.07 9.93 0.28
CA ALA A 32 -22.39 10.45 -1.05
C ALA A 32 -21.58 11.68 -1.48
N SER A 33 -20.97 12.41 -0.54
CA SER A 33 -20.10 13.57 -0.80
C SER A 33 -18.60 13.24 -0.86
N GLY A 34 -18.23 11.96 -0.81
CA GLY A 34 -16.83 11.52 -0.85
C GLY A 34 -16.11 11.93 -2.14
N SER A 35 -14.93 12.53 -2.01
CA SER A 35 -14.14 13.02 -3.15
C SER A 35 -13.62 11.92 -4.09
N LEU A 36 -13.61 10.65 -3.64
CA LEU A 36 -13.20 9.50 -4.45
C LEU A 36 -14.31 8.86 -5.27
N LEU A 37 -15.59 9.16 -5.03
CA LEU A 37 -16.69 8.42 -5.66
C LEU A 37 -16.60 8.45 -7.19
N SER A 38 -16.46 9.65 -7.77
CA SER A 38 -16.40 9.80 -9.23
C SER A 38 -15.20 9.08 -9.85
N LEU A 39 -14.03 9.13 -9.21
CA LEU A 39 -12.83 8.40 -9.65
C LEU A 39 -13.01 6.87 -9.55
N CYS A 40 -13.84 6.41 -8.62
CA CYS A 40 -14.17 5.01 -8.45
C CYS A 40 -15.32 4.54 -9.37
N GLY A 41 -15.82 5.40 -10.28
CA GLY A 41 -16.98 5.08 -11.12
C GLY A 41 -18.28 4.94 -10.30
N LEU A 42 -18.38 5.69 -9.21
CA LEU A 42 -19.54 5.74 -8.32
C LEU A 42 -20.17 7.13 -8.38
N ASP A 43 -21.48 7.18 -8.24
CA ASP A 43 -22.24 8.42 -8.07
C ASP A 43 -23.14 8.33 -6.82
N GLU A 44 -23.70 9.48 -6.45
CA GLU A 44 -24.61 9.57 -5.31
C GLU A 44 -25.78 8.58 -5.44
N ALA A 45 -26.38 8.45 -6.61
CA ALA A 45 -27.51 7.53 -6.81
C ALA A 45 -27.13 6.06 -6.54
N THR A 46 -25.96 5.63 -6.98
CA THR A 46 -25.43 4.28 -6.77
C THR A 46 -25.11 4.03 -5.30
N VAL A 47 -24.55 5.03 -4.61
CA VAL A 47 -24.31 4.96 -3.16
C VAL A 47 -25.62 4.84 -2.39
N LEU A 48 -26.58 5.73 -2.66
CA LEU A 48 -27.87 5.76 -1.97
C LEU A 48 -28.69 4.49 -2.22
N GLY A 49 -28.66 3.98 -3.45
CA GLY A 49 -29.35 2.74 -3.82
C GLY A 49 -28.78 1.48 -3.16
N ASN A 50 -27.55 1.54 -2.62
CA ASN A 50 -26.88 0.43 -1.97
C ASN A 50 -26.39 0.77 -0.55
N ILE A 51 -26.97 1.79 0.09
CA ILE A 51 -26.45 2.34 1.35
C ILE A 51 -26.35 1.30 2.48
N ASP A 52 -27.28 0.33 2.53
CA ASP A 52 -27.26 -0.73 3.53
C ASP A 52 -25.97 -1.57 3.46
N GLU A 53 -25.46 -1.83 2.25
CA GLU A 53 -24.20 -2.54 2.06
C GLU A 53 -22.99 -1.71 2.49
N TRP A 54 -22.98 -0.41 2.18
CA TRP A 54 -21.94 0.52 2.66
C TRP A 54 -21.87 0.54 4.18
N LEU A 55 -23.02 0.63 4.84
CA LEU A 55 -23.13 0.63 6.30
C LEU A 55 -22.70 -0.72 6.90
N ARG A 56 -23.11 -1.84 6.30
CA ARG A 56 -22.74 -3.19 6.74
C ARG A 56 -21.24 -3.43 6.62
N LEU A 57 -20.63 -3.11 5.49
CA LEU A 57 -19.19 -3.25 5.28
C LEU A 57 -18.40 -2.24 6.14
N GLY A 58 -18.93 -1.03 6.33
CA GLY A 58 -18.33 -0.02 7.20
C GLY A 58 -18.25 -0.45 8.65
N ASP A 59 -19.31 -1.07 9.18
CA ASP A 59 -19.30 -1.69 10.52
C ASP A 59 -18.29 -2.83 10.61
N PHE A 60 -18.24 -3.70 9.60
CA PHE A 60 -17.29 -4.80 9.55
C PHE A 60 -15.83 -4.30 9.63
N ILE A 61 -15.46 -3.33 8.80
CA ILE A 61 -14.11 -2.73 8.82
C ILE A 61 -13.84 -2.03 10.15
N SER A 62 -14.82 -1.26 10.65
CA SER A 62 -14.65 -0.52 11.91
C SER A 62 -14.37 -1.48 13.07
N ASN A 63 -15.12 -2.59 13.16
CA ASN A 63 -14.87 -3.62 14.15
C ASN A 63 -13.49 -4.27 13.98
N TYR A 64 -13.11 -4.61 12.75
CA TYR A 64 -11.79 -5.21 12.48
C TYR A 64 -10.63 -4.29 12.88
N LEU A 65 -10.76 -2.98 12.64
CA LEU A 65 -9.77 -1.97 13.02
C LEU A 65 -9.81 -1.59 14.52
N GLY A 66 -10.75 -2.14 15.30
CA GLY A 66 -10.95 -1.77 16.69
C GLY A 66 -11.48 -0.35 16.88
N PHE A 67 -12.12 0.22 15.87
CA PHE A 67 -12.78 1.52 15.93
C PHE A 67 -14.10 1.42 16.72
N PRO A 68 -14.58 2.54 17.29
CA PRO A 68 -15.88 2.54 17.96
C PRO A 68 -17.02 2.33 16.95
N THR A 69 -18.26 2.23 17.45
CA THR A 69 -19.45 2.13 16.59
C THR A 69 -19.53 3.30 15.61
N ARG A 70 -20.21 3.12 14.48
CA ARG A 70 -20.25 4.11 13.40
C ARG A 70 -20.68 5.51 13.86
N GLU A 71 -21.55 5.61 14.87
CA GLU A 71 -22.03 6.88 15.45
C GLU A 71 -20.94 7.63 16.24
N LYS A 72 -19.89 6.92 16.66
CA LYS A 72 -18.80 7.40 17.51
C LYS A 72 -17.46 7.52 16.80
N LEU A 73 -17.40 7.20 15.51
CA LEU A 73 -16.19 7.41 14.71
C LEU A 73 -15.80 8.89 14.76
N ASP A 74 -14.50 9.14 14.95
CA ASP A 74 -13.94 10.45 14.72
C ASP A 74 -13.87 10.76 13.20
N ALA A 75 -13.54 12.01 12.85
CA ALA A 75 -13.51 12.44 11.45
C ALA A 75 -12.52 11.63 10.59
N ILE A 76 -11.37 11.25 11.13
CA ILE A 76 -10.33 10.51 10.40
C ILE A 76 -10.76 9.06 10.21
N GLN A 77 -11.27 8.41 11.26
CA GLN A 77 -11.79 7.06 11.20
C GLN A 77 -12.96 6.96 10.21
N ARG A 78 -13.91 7.89 10.29
CA ARG A 78 -15.07 7.97 9.40
C ARG A 78 -14.65 8.15 7.94
N MET A 79 -13.72 9.06 7.66
CA MET A 79 -13.19 9.27 6.32
C MET A 79 -12.48 8.01 5.79
N ARG A 80 -11.61 7.39 6.60
CA ARG A 80 -10.90 6.17 6.20
C ARG A 80 -11.83 5.04 5.80
N VAL A 81 -12.86 4.78 6.61
CA VAL A 81 -13.81 3.70 6.32
C VAL A 81 -14.67 4.04 5.10
N TYR A 82 -15.36 5.17 5.15
CA TYR A 82 -16.49 5.45 4.26
C TYR A 82 -16.13 6.23 3.00
N GLN A 83 -15.07 7.03 3.03
CA GLN A 83 -14.65 7.84 1.87
C GLN A 83 -13.35 7.36 1.24
N TYR A 84 -12.62 6.43 1.87
CA TYR A 84 -11.37 5.88 1.34
C TYR A 84 -11.42 4.37 1.07
N TYR A 85 -11.50 3.53 2.10
CA TYR A 85 -11.39 2.08 1.94
C TYR A 85 -12.56 1.47 1.17
N LEU A 86 -13.79 1.85 1.49
CA LEU A 86 -14.97 1.32 0.78
C LEU A 86 -15.03 1.76 -0.69
N PRO A 87 -14.82 3.04 -1.07
CA PRO A 87 -14.76 3.42 -2.48
C PRO A 87 -13.70 2.64 -3.27
N VAL A 88 -12.49 2.48 -2.72
CA VAL A 88 -11.42 1.67 -3.36
C VAL A 88 -11.85 0.22 -3.51
N TYR A 89 -12.46 -0.38 -2.48
CA TYR A 89 -13.00 -1.74 -2.56
C TYR A 89 -14.05 -1.89 -3.67
N PHE A 90 -15.01 -0.97 -3.75
CA PHE A 90 -16.03 -1.01 -4.80
C PHE A 90 -15.43 -0.81 -6.20
N TRP A 91 -14.42 0.05 -6.34
CA TRP A 91 -13.66 0.17 -7.58
C TRP A 91 -13.00 -1.16 -7.97
N CYS A 92 -12.33 -1.85 -7.03
CA CYS A 92 -11.75 -3.18 -7.30
C CYS A 92 -12.82 -4.20 -7.73
N CYS A 93 -14.00 -4.18 -7.11
CA CYS A 93 -15.13 -5.03 -7.51
C CYS A 93 -15.58 -4.75 -8.95
N GLN A 94 -15.70 -3.46 -9.34
CA GLN A 94 -16.04 -3.08 -10.71
C GLN A 94 -14.98 -3.56 -11.71
N GLN A 95 -13.68 -3.40 -11.41
CA GLN A 95 -12.59 -3.88 -12.25
C GLN A 95 -12.65 -5.41 -12.43
N MET A 96 -12.94 -6.14 -11.35
CA MET A 96 -13.08 -7.60 -11.39
C MET A 96 -14.28 -8.04 -12.23
N GLU A 97 -15.42 -7.34 -12.11
CA GLU A 97 -16.59 -7.61 -12.93
C GLU A 97 -16.31 -7.36 -14.42
N GLN A 98 -15.70 -6.22 -14.75
CA GLN A 98 -15.31 -5.90 -16.14
C GLN A 98 -14.32 -6.94 -16.70
N HIS A 99 -13.38 -7.43 -15.88
CA HIS A 99 -12.45 -8.48 -16.26
C HIS A 99 -13.17 -9.79 -16.63
N ARG A 100 -14.14 -10.21 -15.81
CA ARG A 100 -14.95 -11.41 -16.05
C ARG A 100 -15.89 -11.26 -17.25
N GLN A 101 -16.47 -10.07 -17.46
CA GLN A 101 -17.34 -9.79 -18.61
C GLN A 101 -16.60 -9.91 -19.95
N LYS A 102 -15.27 -9.73 -19.97
CA LYS A 102 -14.41 -10.01 -21.14
C LYS A 102 -14.20 -11.51 -21.41
N GLY A 103 -14.79 -12.39 -20.60
CA GLY A 103 -14.66 -13.85 -20.70
C GLY A 103 -13.36 -14.41 -20.12
N ILE A 104 -12.54 -13.59 -19.45
CA ILE A 104 -11.28 -14.00 -18.84
C ILE A 104 -11.57 -14.81 -17.58
N GLN A 105 -10.98 -16.01 -17.49
CA GLN A 105 -11.21 -16.95 -16.39
C GLN A 105 -10.13 -16.86 -15.30
N GLN A 106 -8.99 -16.26 -15.62
CA GLN A 106 -7.91 -16.00 -14.66
C GLN A 106 -8.34 -14.91 -13.66
N PRO A 107 -7.77 -14.90 -12.44
CA PRO A 107 -7.97 -13.80 -11.50
C PRO A 107 -7.48 -12.47 -12.07
N LEU A 108 -8.18 -11.39 -11.71
CA LEU A 108 -7.74 -10.02 -11.97
C LEU A 108 -6.48 -9.72 -11.15
N VAL A 109 -5.43 -9.18 -11.77
CA VAL A 109 -4.25 -8.66 -11.05
C VAL A 109 -4.37 -7.15 -10.89
N ILE A 110 -4.48 -6.65 -9.65
CA ILE A 110 -4.42 -5.22 -9.32
C ILE A 110 -3.02 -4.88 -8.80
N GLY A 111 -2.31 -4.02 -9.54
CA GLY A 111 -1.03 -3.44 -9.13
C GLY A 111 -1.25 -2.24 -8.22
N MET A 112 -0.63 -2.24 -7.04
CA MET A 112 -0.77 -1.17 -6.04
C MET A 112 0.56 -0.47 -5.79
N GLN A 113 0.71 0.74 -6.32
CA GLN A 113 1.88 1.58 -6.07
C GLN A 113 1.58 2.58 -4.95
N ALA A 114 2.48 2.63 -3.96
CA ALA A 114 2.38 3.65 -2.92
C ALA A 114 3.72 3.87 -2.20
N PRO A 115 4.13 5.13 -1.95
CA PRO A 115 5.32 5.42 -1.16
C PRO A 115 5.30 4.78 0.23
N GLN A 116 6.48 4.54 0.80
CA GLN A 116 6.62 3.90 2.10
C GLN A 116 5.91 4.66 3.22
N GLY A 117 5.22 3.94 4.11
CA GLY A 117 4.57 4.53 5.29
C GLY A 117 3.25 5.26 5.03
N CYS A 118 2.77 5.31 3.79
CA CYS A 118 1.49 5.95 3.43
C CYS A 118 0.23 5.17 3.88
N GLY A 119 0.39 3.89 4.27
CA GLY A 119 -0.71 3.01 4.68
C GLY A 119 -1.10 1.92 3.69
N LYS A 120 -0.32 1.67 2.63
CA LYS A 120 -0.57 0.61 1.63
C LYS A 120 -0.82 -0.77 2.21
N THR A 121 0.03 -1.24 3.14
CA THR A 121 -0.17 -2.55 3.78
C THR A 121 -1.49 -2.64 4.54
N THR A 122 -1.91 -1.55 5.19
CA THR A 122 -3.23 -1.47 5.82
C THR A 122 -4.35 -1.52 4.79
N LEU A 123 -4.22 -0.79 3.67
CA LEU A 123 -5.22 -0.82 2.61
C LEU A 123 -5.36 -2.23 1.99
N VAL A 124 -4.24 -2.89 1.69
CA VAL A 124 -4.23 -4.27 1.17
C VAL A 124 -4.91 -5.23 2.14
N ASP A 125 -4.57 -5.18 3.43
CA ASP A 125 -5.20 -6.04 4.45
C ASP A 125 -6.71 -5.77 4.56
N ILE A 126 -7.15 -4.51 4.54
CA ILE A 126 -8.57 -4.17 4.53
C ILE A 126 -9.29 -4.72 3.29
N LEU A 127 -8.70 -4.60 2.11
CA LEU A 127 -9.26 -5.15 0.88
C LEU A 127 -9.38 -6.67 0.94
N GLU A 128 -8.33 -7.39 1.35
CA GLU A 128 -8.38 -8.85 1.51
C GLU A 128 -9.44 -9.29 2.51
N ARG A 129 -9.59 -8.57 3.63
CA ARG A 129 -10.62 -8.85 4.64
C ARG A 129 -12.02 -8.63 4.09
N LEU A 130 -12.25 -7.55 3.35
CA LEU A 130 -13.53 -7.27 2.70
C LEU A 130 -13.87 -8.34 1.67
N PHE A 131 -12.95 -8.68 0.77
CA PHE A 131 -13.15 -9.75 -0.21
C PHE A 131 -13.49 -11.07 0.47
N THR A 132 -12.71 -11.47 1.48
CA THR A 132 -12.97 -12.70 2.24
C THR A 132 -14.34 -12.66 2.90
N HIS A 133 -14.74 -11.53 3.48
CA HIS A 133 -16.02 -11.36 4.17
C HIS A 133 -17.23 -11.53 3.23
N VAL A 134 -17.09 -11.16 1.95
CA VAL A 134 -18.14 -11.34 0.93
C VAL A 134 -17.97 -12.61 0.10
N GLY A 135 -17.01 -13.47 0.45
CA GLY A 135 -16.77 -14.75 -0.24
C GLY A 135 -15.96 -14.66 -1.54
N ILE A 136 -15.29 -13.52 -1.81
CA ILE A 136 -14.33 -13.36 -2.89
C ILE A 136 -12.96 -13.87 -2.42
N ARG A 137 -12.31 -14.70 -3.25
CA ARG A 137 -11.01 -15.29 -2.93
C ARG A 137 -9.89 -14.42 -3.46
N ALA A 138 -9.27 -13.67 -2.55
CA ALA A 138 -8.14 -12.80 -2.82
C ALA A 138 -6.82 -13.42 -2.36
N ALA A 139 -5.72 -13.01 -2.99
CA ALA A 139 -4.38 -13.22 -2.50
C ALA A 139 -3.54 -11.94 -2.64
N SER A 140 -2.78 -11.57 -1.61
CA SER A 140 -1.81 -10.49 -1.69
C SER A 140 -0.37 -10.97 -1.79
N VAL A 141 0.41 -10.23 -2.59
CA VAL A 141 1.86 -10.42 -2.72
C VAL A 141 2.55 -9.08 -2.76
N SER A 142 3.62 -8.94 -1.99
CA SER A 142 4.47 -7.75 -1.96
C SER A 142 5.73 -7.97 -2.81
N ILE A 143 6.19 -6.94 -3.52
CA ILE A 143 7.52 -6.99 -4.14
C ILE A 143 8.62 -7.22 -3.10
N ASP A 144 8.42 -6.77 -1.85
CA ASP A 144 9.37 -6.98 -0.76
C ASP A 144 9.53 -8.47 -0.41
N ASP A 145 8.55 -9.33 -0.71
CA ASP A 145 8.67 -10.78 -0.52
C ASP A 145 9.61 -11.43 -1.55
N PHE A 146 9.89 -10.72 -2.65
CA PHE A 146 10.78 -11.13 -3.71
C PHE A 146 12.18 -10.53 -3.61
N TYR A 147 12.59 -9.97 -2.46
CA TYR A 147 13.98 -9.60 -2.29
C TYR A 147 14.92 -10.80 -2.52
N LEU A 148 16.12 -10.48 -3.00
CA LEU A 148 17.22 -11.44 -3.10
C LEU A 148 17.49 -12.09 -1.74
N THR A 149 17.97 -13.34 -1.76
CA THR A 149 18.49 -13.99 -0.55
C THR A 149 19.62 -13.15 0.05
N PHE A 150 19.91 -13.33 1.34
CA PHE A 150 21.00 -12.60 1.98
C PHE A 150 22.36 -12.85 1.28
N ALA A 151 22.58 -14.07 0.78
CA ALA A 151 23.78 -14.42 0.03
C ALA A 151 23.86 -13.64 -1.29
N ASP A 152 22.78 -13.63 -2.07
CA ASP A 152 22.73 -12.94 -3.37
C ASP A 152 22.81 -11.41 -3.20
N GLN A 153 22.17 -10.87 -2.17
CA GLN A 153 22.28 -9.44 -1.83
C GLN A 153 23.71 -9.05 -1.43
N GLN A 154 24.45 -9.92 -0.72
CA GLN A 154 25.87 -9.68 -0.43
C GLN A 154 26.72 -9.72 -1.69
N GLN A 155 26.41 -10.62 -2.62
CA GLN A 155 27.12 -10.70 -3.90
C GLN A 155 26.86 -9.44 -4.73
N LEU A 156 25.60 -9.02 -4.87
CA LEU A 156 25.22 -7.78 -5.54
C LEU A 156 25.94 -6.56 -4.96
N ALA A 157 26.02 -6.46 -3.63
CA ALA A 157 26.70 -5.37 -2.95
C ALA A 157 28.21 -5.34 -3.26
N LYS A 158 28.87 -6.51 -3.30
CA LYS A 158 30.30 -6.63 -3.68
C LYS A 158 30.55 -6.22 -5.12
N ASP A 159 29.69 -6.68 -6.03
CA ASP A 159 29.81 -6.38 -7.47
C ASP A 159 29.55 -4.90 -7.79
N ASN A 160 28.93 -4.18 -6.85
CA ASN A 160 28.57 -2.76 -6.97
C ASN A 160 29.13 -1.95 -5.79
N ALA A 161 30.36 -2.24 -5.37
CA ALA A 161 30.95 -1.71 -4.12
C ALA A 161 30.91 -0.17 -3.97
N THR A 162 30.91 0.58 -5.08
CA THR A 162 30.84 2.05 -5.06
C THR A 162 29.42 2.60 -5.09
N ASN A 163 28.42 1.79 -5.42
CA ASN A 163 27.03 2.22 -5.51
C ASN A 163 26.34 2.01 -4.15
N ARG A 164 26.01 3.10 -3.46
CA ARG A 164 25.46 3.01 -2.09
C ARG A 164 24.02 2.47 -2.08
N LEU A 165 23.28 2.63 -3.17
CA LEU A 165 21.87 2.25 -3.30
C LEU A 165 21.65 0.75 -3.51
N LEU A 166 22.71 0.01 -3.86
CA LEU A 166 22.71 -1.45 -4.04
C LEU A 166 23.31 -2.24 -2.86
N GLN A 167 23.74 -1.55 -1.80
CA GLN A 167 24.40 -2.21 -0.66
C GLN A 167 23.43 -2.99 0.26
N VAL A 168 22.13 -2.70 0.15
CA VAL A 168 21.06 -3.32 0.95
C VAL A 168 19.84 -3.52 0.05
N ARG A 169 18.93 -4.39 0.49
CA ARG A 169 17.63 -4.59 -0.16
C ARG A 169 16.84 -3.27 -0.24
N GLY A 170 16.14 -3.05 -1.35
CA GLY A 170 15.23 -1.91 -1.52
C GLY A 170 15.00 -1.52 -2.97
N ASN A 171 16.04 -0.99 -3.61
CA ASN A 171 15.97 -0.44 -4.97
C ASN A 171 15.90 -1.51 -6.07
N ALA A 172 15.60 -1.09 -7.30
CA ALA A 172 15.63 -1.96 -8.48
C ALA A 172 16.96 -2.73 -8.56
N GLY A 173 16.89 -4.02 -8.85
CA GLY A 173 18.05 -4.91 -8.85
C GLY A 173 18.25 -5.72 -7.58
N THR A 174 17.58 -5.36 -6.49
CA THR A 174 17.68 -6.08 -5.20
C THR A 174 16.61 -7.17 -5.03
N HIS A 175 15.87 -7.46 -6.10
CA HIS A 175 14.80 -8.45 -6.12
C HIS A 175 15.16 -9.63 -7.03
N ASP A 176 14.68 -10.82 -6.67
CA ASP A 176 14.67 -12.01 -7.50
C ASP A 176 13.49 -11.93 -8.48
N LEU A 177 13.75 -11.35 -9.65
CA LEU A 177 12.71 -11.11 -10.67
C LEU A 177 12.06 -12.42 -11.13
N GLN A 178 12.86 -13.47 -11.33
CA GLN A 178 12.38 -14.76 -11.80
C GLN A 178 11.43 -15.39 -10.79
N LEU A 179 11.78 -15.40 -9.50
CA LEU A 179 10.89 -15.88 -8.45
C LEU A 179 9.56 -15.11 -8.47
N GLY A 180 9.61 -13.78 -8.61
CA GLY A 180 8.40 -12.96 -8.69
C GLY A 180 7.53 -13.32 -9.89
N THR A 181 8.13 -13.46 -11.08
CA THR A 181 7.42 -13.86 -12.30
C THR A 181 6.80 -15.25 -12.18
N ASP A 182 7.52 -16.23 -11.61
CA ASP A 182 7.03 -17.60 -11.42
C ASP A 182 5.82 -17.63 -10.47
N ILE A 183 5.87 -16.86 -9.38
CA ILE A 183 4.78 -16.76 -8.41
C ILE A 183 3.56 -16.05 -9.01
N LEU A 184 3.74 -14.95 -9.74
CA LEU A 184 2.65 -14.27 -10.43
C LEU A 184 1.99 -15.18 -11.46
N ALA A 185 2.78 -15.93 -12.23
CA ALA A 185 2.28 -16.91 -13.20
C ALA A 185 1.48 -18.04 -12.51
N ALA A 186 1.99 -18.56 -11.39
CA ALA A 186 1.32 -19.61 -10.62
C ALA A 186 -0.01 -19.12 -10.03
N LEU A 187 -0.04 -17.92 -9.44
CA LEU A 187 -1.27 -17.32 -8.90
C LEU A 187 -2.28 -17.02 -10.01
N LYS A 188 -1.85 -16.47 -11.16
CA LYS A 188 -2.74 -16.20 -12.30
C LYS A 188 -3.29 -17.49 -12.93
N SER A 189 -2.62 -18.63 -12.72
CA SER A 189 -3.07 -19.95 -13.14
C SER A 189 -3.90 -20.69 -12.08
N ALA A 190 -4.03 -20.15 -10.86
CA ALA A 190 -4.79 -20.74 -9.76
C ALA A 190 -6.30 -20.50 -9.90
N SER A 191 -6.87 -20.79 -11.08
CA SER A 191 -8.28 -20.58 -11.42
C SER A 191 -9.15 -21.85 -11.27
N SER A 192 -8.56 -22.98 -10.89
CA SER A 192 -9.25 -24.25 -10.67
C SER A 192 -9.40 -24.59 -9.20
N GLN A 193 -10.48 -25.29 -8.84
CA GLN A 193 -10.65 -25.86 -7.49
C GLN A 193 -9.48 -26.79 -7.13
N GLY A 194 -8.96 -26.63 -5.91
CA GLY A 194 -7.86 -27.44 -5.38
C GLY A 194 -6.45 -27.02 -5.85
N SER A 195 -6.32 -25.97 -6.68
CA SER A 195 -4.99 -25.41 -6.98
C SER A 195 -4.39 -24.76 -5.73
N GLN A 196 -3.09 -24.93 -5.53
CA GLN A 196 -2.39 -24.42 -4.37
C GLN A 196 -1.09 -23.74 -4.81
N VAL A 197 -0.84 -22.53 -4.29
CA VAL A 197 0.39 -21.78 -4.54
C VAL A 197 1.03 -21.41 -3.21
N SER A 198 2.31 -21.74 -3.05
CA SER A 198 3.09 -21.31 -1.89
C SER A 198 3.66 -19.92 -2.20
N VAL A 199 3.31 -18.91 -1.39
CA VAL A 199 3.70 -17.52 -1.65
C VAL A 199 4.90 -17.16 -0.76
N PRO A 200 6.00 -16.64 -1.33
CA PRO A 200 7.19 -16.31 -0.56
C PRO A 200 6.94 -15.27 0.50
N ARG A 201 7.75 -15.34 1.55
CA ARG A 201 7.85 -14.32 2.58
C ARG A 201 9.30 -13.94 2.78
N TYR A 202 9.54 -12.65 3.03
CA TYR A 202 10.86 -12.16 3.38
C TYR A 202 10.92 -11.75 4.85
N ASP A 203 11.82 -12.37 5.60
CA ASP A 203 12.03 -12.03 7.01
C ASP A 203 13.09 -10.92 7.11
N LYS A 204 12.60 -9.69 7.29
CA LYS A 204 13.42 -8.48 7.43
C LYS A 204 14.29 -8.46 8.70
N SER A 205 14.02 -9.33 9.69
CA SER A 205 14.72 -9.37 10.97
C SER A 205 15.99 -10.23 10.95
N GLN A 206 16.09 -11.20 10.03
CA GLN A 206 17.25 -12.08 9.90
C GLN A 206 18.54 -11.30 9.62
N ASN A 207 19.68 -11.94 9.88
CA ASN A 207 21.02 -11.38 9.63
C ASN A 207 21.22 -9.98 10.24
N GLY A 208 20.73 -9.77 11.46
CA GLY A 208 20.82 -8.49 12.16
C GLY A 208 20.02 -7.36 11.49
N GLY A 209 18.83 -7.67 10.97
CA GLY A 209 17.97 -6.70 10.27
C GLY A 209 18.31 -6.50 8.79
N ARG A 210 19.36 -7.18 8.28
CA ARG A 210 19.71 -7.20 6.85
C ARG A 210 18.74 -8.03 6.01
N GLY A 211 18.01 -8.92 6.69
CA GLY A 211 16.94 -9.73 6.16
C GLY A 211 17.43 -10.96 5.40
N ASP A 212 16.51 -11.90 5.19
CA ASP A 212 16.67 -13.03 4.29
C ASP A 212 15.32 -13.55 3.82
N ARG A 213 15.32 -14.37 2.78
CA ARG A 213 14.14 -15.11 2.37
C ARG A 213 13.76 -16.07 3.50
N ALA A 214 12.48 -16.07 3.88
CA ALA A 214 11.99 -17.00 4.89
C ALA A 214 12.06 -18.44 4.35
N ASP A 215 12.18 -19.41 5.26
CA ASP A 215 12.17 -20.82 4.89
C ASP A 215 10.89 -21.15 4.11
N THR A 216 11.05 -21.83 2.97
CA THR A 216 9.95 -22.28 2.10
C THR A 216 8.88 -23.07 2.86
N SER A 217 9.22 -23.78 3.94
CA SER A 217 8.24 -24.50 4.77
C SER A 217 7.30 -23.58 5.55
N THR A 218 7.64 -22.31 5.69
CA THR A 218 6.86 -21.30 6.41
C THR A 218 6.02 -20.42 5.49
N TRP A 219 6.19 -20.57 4.17
CA TRP A 219 5.47 -19.79 3.18
C TRP A 219 3.98 -20.10 3.25
N PRO A 220 3.11 -19.07 3.36
CA PRO A 220 1.68 -19.28 3.38
C PRO A 220 1.21 -19.92 2.07
N SER A 221 0.28 -20.85 2.21
CA SER A 221 -0.38 -21.49 1.10
C SER A 221 -1.63 -20.73 0.72
N VAL A 222 -1.68 -20.26 -0.52
CA VAL A 222 -2.87 -19.70 -1.15
C VAL A 222 -3.61 -20.81 -1.88
N GLN A 223 -4.93 -20.88 -1.70
CA GLN A 223 -5.80 -21.90 -2.26
C GLN A 223 -6.68 -21.28 -3.35
N GLY A 224 -6.76 -21.90 -4.52
CA GLY A 224 -7.65 -21.48 -5.59
C GLY A 224 -9.07 -22.08 -5.49
N PRO A 225 -9.98 -21.70 -6.40
CA PRO A 225 -9.76 -20.70 -7.44
C PRO A 225 -9.58 -19.30 -6.84
N LEU A 226 -8.74 -18.47 -7.45
CA LEU A 226 -8.61 -17.05 -7.10
C LEU A 226 -9.48 -16.21 -8.01
N ASP A 227 -10.04 -15.15 -7.45
CA ASP A 227 -10.81 -14.14 -8.17
C ASP A 227 -9.97 -12.89 -8.46
N ILE A 228 -9.08 -12.56 -7.52
CA ILE A 228 -8.29 -11.33 -7.55
C ILE A 228 -6.94 -11.53 -6.85
N ILE A 229 -5.89 -10.89 -7.40
CA ILE A 229 -4.55 -10.83 -6.85
C ILE A 229 -4.22 -9.37 -6.59
N LEU A 230 -3.83 -9.04 -5.36
CA LEU A 230 -3.34 -7.72 -4.96
C LEU A 230 -1.82 -7.75 -4.98
N PHE A 231 -1.22 -7.17 -6.00
CA PHE A 231 0.23 -7.13 -6.17
C PHE A 231 0.75 -5.73 -5.84
N GLU A 232 1.56 -5.61 -4.81
CA GLU A 232 1.82 -4.32 -4.18
C GLU A 232 3.32 -4.02 -4.09
N GLY A 233 3.70 -2.75 -4.25
CA GLY A 233 5.08 -2.33 -4.08
C GLY A 233 5.29 -0.82 -4.06
N TRP A 234 6.38 -0.36 -3.43
CA TRP A 234 6.66 1.08 -3.34
C TRP A 234 7.15 1.68 -4.66
N MET A 235 7.82 0.85 -5.49
CA MET A 235 8.38 1.20 -6.80
C MET A 235 7.68 0.50 -7.98
N LEU A 236 6.59 -0.22 -7.71
CA LEU A 236 5.86 -0.98 -8.72
C LEU A 236 5.31 -0.03 -9.81
N GLY A 237 5.50 -0.35 -11.08
CA GLY A 237 5.09 0.51 -12.20
C GLY A 237 5.95 1.74 -12.47
N PHE A 238 7.08 1.94 -11.77
CA PHE A 238 8.00 3.05 -12.08
C PHE A 238 8.62 2.91 -13.48
N ARG A 239 8.72 4.04 -14.19
CA ARG A 239 9.43 4.13 -15.47
C ARG A 239 10.87 4.59 -15.27
N PRO A 240 11.83 4.06 -16.05
CA PRO A 240 13.17 4.63 -16.14
C PRO A 240 13.13 6.11 -16.53
N SER A 241 13.98 6.92 -15.92
CA SER A 241 14.08 8.36 -16.17
C SER A 241 15.41 8.74 -16.81
N SER A 242 15.42 9.79 -17.64
CA SER A 242 16.65 10.39 -18.19
C SER A 242 17.44 11.18 -17.16
N ASP A 243 16.77 11.65 -16.11
CA ASP A 243 17.31 12.68 -15.20
C ASP A 243 18.10 12.05 -14.04
N VAL A 244 18.19 10.71 -14.00
CA VAL A 244 18.79 9.96 -12.90
C VAL A 244 20.23 10.38 -12.60
N GLN A 245 21.03 10.69 -13.62
CA GLN A 245 22.43 11.09 -13.46
C GLN A 245 22.58 12.44 -12.75
N GLU A 246 21.64 13.37 -12.97
CA GLU A 246 21.64 14.70 -12.35
C GLU A 246 21.08 14.66 -10.93
N ILE A 247 20.10 13.78 -10.69
CA ILE A 247 19.50 13.58 -9.38
C ILE A 247 20.47 12.86 -8.44
N ASP A 248 21.06 11.76 -8.90
CA ASP A 248 21.98 10.94 -8.12
C ASP A 248 22.75 9.93 -8.99
N GLY A 249 24.08 10.02 -9.04
CA GLY A 249 24.90 9.15 -9.89
C GLY A 249 24.71 7.64 -9.66
N ASP A 250 24.36 7.21 -8.43
CA ASP A 250 24.12 5.79 -8.15
C ASP A 250 22.80 5.30 -8.76
N LEU A 251 21.85 6.20 -9.06
CA LEU A 251 20.61 5.81 -9.72
C LEU A 251 20.83 5.33 -11.15
N VAL A 252 21.94 5.64 -11.82
CA VAL A 252 22.17 5.18 -13.21
C VAL A 252 22.08 3.66 -13.28
N SER A 253 22.74 2.94 -12.36
CA SER A 253 22.66 1.48 -12.30
C SER A 253 21.27 0.98 -11.89
N ILE A 254 20.60 1.70 -10.98
CA ILE A 254 19.22 1.38 -10.57
C ILE A 254 18.25 1.53 -11.74
N ASN A 255 18.40 2.58 -12.54
CA ASN A 255 17.57 2.92 -13.68
C ASN A 255 17.65 1.87 -14.78
N GLU A 256 18.86 1.36 -15.05
CA GLU A 256 19.04 0.28 -16.02
C GLU A 256 18.40 -1.02 -15.53
N LYS A 257 18.58 -1.38 -14.24
CA LYS A 257 17.92 -2.56 -13.65
C LYS A 257 16.39 -2.42 -13.59
N LEU A 258 15.88 -1.21 -13.42
CA LEU A 258 14.44 -0.91 -13.37
C LEU A 258 13.74 -1.29 -14.68
N ARG A 259 14.43 -1.21 -15.83
CA ARG A 259 13.86 -1.57 -17.15
C ARG A 259 13.32 -3.00 -17.21
N GLU A 260 13.92 -3.90 -16.44
CA GLU A 260 13.55 -5.32 -16.43
C GLU A 260 12.20 -5.57 -15.72
N TYR A 261 11.79 -4.68 -14.82
CA TYR A 261 10.58 -4.85 -13.98
C TYR A 261 9.29 -4.76 -14.79
N GLU A 262 9.28 -3.98 -15.87
CA GLU A 262 8.10 -3.84 -16.72
C GLU A 262 7.70 -5.20 -17.33
N ALA A 263 8.66 -5.87 -17.97
CA ALA A 263 8.44 -7.18 -18.58
C ALA A 263 8.28 -8.30 -17.53
N ALA A 264 9.04 -8.23 -16.43
CA ALA A 264 9.00 -9.27 -15.41
C ALA A 264 7.67 -9.27 -14.65
N TRP A 265 7.17 -8.09 -14.25
CA TRP A 265 6.13 -7.94 -13.24
C TRP A 265 4.98 -7.03 -13.67
N ASP A 266 5.24 -5.83 -14.20
CA ASP A 266 4.17 -4.88 -14.52
C ASP A 266 3.26 -5.36 -15.67
N ALA A 267 3.80 -6.16 -16.59
CA ALA A 267 3.06 -6.79 -17.68
C ALA A 267 1.98 -7.77 -17.21
N TRP A 268 2.05 -8.25 -15.96
CA TRP A 268 1.03 -9.12 -15.37
C TRP A 268 -0.18 -8.36 -14.82
N VAL A 269 -0.03 -7.05 -14.61
CA VAL A 269 -1.05 -6.19 -13.99
C VAL A 269 -2.15 -5.84 -14.99
N ASP A 270 -3.40 -6.06 -14.58
CA ASP A 270 -4.58 -5.80 -15.38
C ASP A 270 -5.19 -4.42 -15.09
N ALA A 271 -5.12 -3.97 -13.83
CA ALA A 271 -5.56 -2.65 -13.38
C ALA A 271 -4.63 -2.08 -12.29
N TRP A 272 -4.58 -0.76 -12.17
CA TRP A 272 -3.62 -0.07 -11.30
C TRP A 272 -4.31 0.81 -10.27
N LEU A 273 -3.79 0.78 -9.05
CA LEU A 273 -4.11 1.69 -7.96
C LEU A 273 -2.84 2.42 -7.52
N VAL A 274 -2.85 3.75 -7.64
CA VAL A 274 -1.72 4.61 -7.29
C VAL A 274 -2.11 5.54 -6.14
N VAL A 275 -1.38 5.46 -5.03
CA VAL A 275 -1.51 6.39 -3.92
C VAL A 275 -0.46 7.49 -4.07
N LYS A 276 -0.89 8.61 -4.63
CA LYS A 276 -0.12 9.84 -4.76
C LYS A 276 0.02 10.53 -3.40
N VAL A 277 1.19 11.11 -3.17
CA VAL A 277 1.48 11.95 -2.01
C VAL A 277 1.97 13.32 -2.47
N GLY A 278 1.57 14.38 -1.78
CA GLY A 278 1.96 15.74 -2.13
C GLY A 278 3.46 16.02 -1.99
N ALA A 279 4.14 15.37 -1.04
CA ALA A 279 5.60 15.42 -0.92
C ALA A 279 6.18 14.08 -0.45
N PRO A 280 7.20 13.53 -1.15
CA PRO A 280 7.84 12.28 -0.73
C PRO A 280 8.57 12.39 0.61
N ASP A 281 8.96 13.60 1.04
CA ASP A 281 9.62 13.85 2.33
C ASP A 281 8.75 13.46 3.54
N TRP A 282 7.43 13.29 3.37
CA TRP A 282 6.57 12.77 4.43
C TRP A 282 6.95 11.35 4.85
N VAL A 283 7.62 10.58 3.97
CA VAL A 283 8.12 9.24 4.28
C VAL A 283 9.07 9.25 5.49
N TYR A 284 9.90 10.29 5.67
CA TYR A 284 10.75 10.42 6.86
C TYR A 284 9.91 10.41 8.13
N LYS A 285 8.90 11.30 8.19
CA LYS A 285 7.98 11.42 9.33
C LYS A 285 7.20 10.13 9.56
N TRP A 286 6.67 9.53 8.49
CA TRP A 286 5.88 8.31 8.60
C TRP A 286 6.72 7.12 9.05
N ARG A 287 7.95 7.00 8.57
CA ARG A 287 8.84 5.92 9.00
C ARG A 287 9.27 6.11 10.44
N LEU A 288 9.58 7.34 10.85
CA LEU A 288 9.91 7.66 12.23
C LEU A 288 8.76 7.31 13.19
N GLN A 289 7.51 7.66 12.83
CA GLN A 289 6.32 7.27 13.59
C GLN A 289 6.18 5.76 13.75
N ALA A 290 6.41 5.00 12.68
CA ALA A 290 6.34 3.54 12.72
C ALA A 290 7.42 2.95 13.62
N GLU A 291 8.64 3.49 13.55
CA GLU A 291 9.78 3.06 14.37
C GLU A 291 9.54 3.35 15.86
N HIS A 292 9.08 4.55 16.20
CA HIS A 292 8.72 4.93 17.57
C HIS A 292 7.58 4.07 18.13
N ALA A 293 6.59 3.71 17.31
CA ALA A 293 5.52 2.80 17.71
C ALA A 293 6.03 1.38 17.99
N MET A 294 6.99 0.88 17.20
CA MET A 294 7.63 -0.42 17.44
C MET A 294 8.45 -0.42 18.74
N LEU A 295 9.24 0.63 18.98
CA LEU A 295 10.02 0.81 20.21
C LEU A 295 9.10 0.90 21.45
N ALA A 296 8.00 1.67 21.36
CA ALA A 296 7.01 1.77 22.43
C ALA A 296 6.32 0.44 22.74
N ALA A 297 6.21 -0.44 21.75
CA ALA A 297 5.72 -1.81 21.90
C ALA A 297 6.78 -2.80 22.41
N GLY A 298 7.97 -2.34 22.78
CA GLY A 298 9.07 -3.17 23.31
C GLY A 298 9.80 -4.00 22.26
N LYS A 299 9.64 -3.68 20.96
CA LYS A 299 10.36 -4.33 19.87
C LYS A 299 11.69 -3.61 19.62
N PRO A 300 12.74 -4.30 19.13
CA PRO A 300 13.95 -3.64 18.67
C PRO A 300 13.62 -2.69 17.51
N GLY A 301 14.38 -1.60 17.40
CA GLY A 301 14.20 -0.59 16.36
C GLY A 301 15.47 0.22 16.13
N MET A 302 15.41 1.06 15.09
CA MET A 302 16.46 1.98 14.67
C MET A 302 16.42 3.29 15.45
N SER A 303 17.57 3.97 15.56
CA SER A 303 17.61 5.37 15.98
C SER A 303 17.01 6.30 14.93
N ASP A 304 16.68 7.53 15.30
CA ASP A 304 16.15 8.53 14.38
C ASP A 304 17.13 8.80 13.20
N GLU A 305 18.44 8.80 13.45
CA GLU A 305 19.47 8.95 12.40
C GLU A 305 19.52 7.73 11.48
N GLN A 306 19.37 6.52 12.02
CA GLN A 306 19.32 5.29 11.23
C GLN A 306 18.06 5.23 10.38
N VAL A 307 16.93 5.75 10.88
CA VAL A 307 15.71 5.92 10.11
C VAL A 307 15.93 6.89 8.96
N ALA A 308 16.59 8.03 9.20
CA ALA A 308 16.91 9.00 8.15
C ALA A 308 17.81 8.38 7.06
N ASP A 309 18.92 7.73 7.44
CA ASP A 309 19.80 7.03 6.50
C ASP A 309 19.07 5.93 5.71
N PHE A 310 18.15 5.21 6.35
CA PHE A 310 17.31 4.24 5.66
C PHE A 310 16.45 4.89 4.59
N VAL A 311 15.75 5.98 4.93
CA VAL A 311 14.84 6.69 4.02
C VAL A 311 15.60 7.40 2.90
N ASP A 312 16.80 7.92 3.17
CA ASP A 312 17.69 8.57 2.20
C ASP A 312 18.02 7.66 1.01
N ARG A 313 17.99 6.34 1.19
CA ARG A 313 18.25 5.36 0.11
C ARG A 313 17.10 5.22 -0.88
N TYR A 314 15.90 5.70 -0.54
CA TYR A 314 14.71 5.66 -1.39
C TYR A 314 14.39 7.02 -2.01
N MET A 315 14.83 8.11 -1.38
CA MET A 315 14.54 9.48 -1.85
C MET A 315 15.03 9.79 -3.26
N PRO A 316 16.23 9.36 -3.70
CA PRO A 316 16.65 9.55 -5.09
C PRO A 316 15.65 8.93 -6.07
N ALA A 317 15.20 7.69 -5.82
CA ALA A 317 14.22 7.01 -6.65
C ALA A 317 12.88 7.76 -6.67
N TYR A 318 12.41 8.25 -5.52
CA TYR A 318 11.18 9.05 -5.49
C TYR A 318 11.31 10.35 -6.30
N LYS A 319 12.43 11.06 -6.20
CA LYS A 319 12.69 12.28 -6.98
C LYS A 319 12.74 12.00 -8.48
N ALA A 320 13.31 10.87 -8.88
CA ALA A 320 13.48 10.51 -10.28
C ALA A 320 12.20 9.95 -10.94
N TYR A 321 11.41 9.16 -10.21
CA TYR A 321 10.38 8.31 -10.82
C TYR A 321 8.94 8.72 -10.47
N LEU A 322 8.69 9.34 -9.32
CA LEU A 322 7.34 9.80 -8.97
C LEU A 322 6.79 10.87 -9.92
N PRO A 323 7.58 11.83 -10.45
CA PRO A 323 7.05 12.84 -11.36
C PRO A 323 6.35 12.22 -12.59
N SER A 324 7.01 11.28 -13.28
CA SER A 324 6.42 10.57 -14.42
C SER A 324 5.28 9.64 -13.98
N MET A 325 5.43 8.90 -12.86
CA MET A 325 4.34 8.07 -12.32
C MET A 325 3.05 8.87 -12.09
N TYR A 326 3.15 10.09 -11.57
CA TYR A 326 1.98 10.93 -11.30
C TYR A 326 1.45 11.67 -12.53
N ALA A 327 2.33 11.98 -13.50
CA ALA A 327 1.94 12.66 -14.73
C ALA A 327 1.35 11.70 -15.79
N GLU A 328 1.83 10.47 -15.84
CA GLU A 328 1.55 9.51 -16.93
C GLU A 328 0.92 8.20 -16.43
N GLY A 329 0.88 7.96 -15.12
CA GLY A 329 0.48 6.69 -14.52
C GLY A 329 1.62 5.65 -14.52
N PRO A 330 1.37 4.40 -14.09
CA PRO A 330 2.37 3.31 -14.10
C PRO A 330 2.66 2.77 -15.51
N THR A 331 3.79 2.08 -15.69
CA THR A 331 4.33 1.49 -16.95
C THR A 331 3.28 0.90 -17.89
N THR A 332 2.43 0.00 -17.39
CA THR A 332 1.44 -0.76 -18.18
C THR A 332 -0.01 -0.29 -18.00
N ALA A 333 -0.19 0.92 -17.48
CA ALA A 333 -1.50 1.50 -17.23
C ALA A 333 -2.35 1.63 -18.51
N LYS A 334 -3.66 1.48 -18.36
CA LYS A 334 -4.65 1.54 -19.45
C LYS A 334 -5.80 2.45 -19.04
N THR A 335 -6.33 3.22 -19.99
CA THR A 335 -7.53 4.04 -19.80
C THR A 335 -8.68 3.19 -19.23
N GLY A 336 -9.35 3.71 -18.20
CA GLY A 336 -10.44 3.01 -17.50
C GLY A 336 -10.01 1.94 -16.50
N HIS A 337 -8.71 1.64 -16.39
CA HIS A 337 -8.13 0.63 -15.51
C HIS A 337 -7.07 1.21 -14.56
N LEU A 338 -7.16 2.51 -14.26
CA LEU A 338 -6.28 3.22 -13.32
C LEU A 338 -7.13 4.03 -12.33
N LEU A 339 -6.92 3.79 -11.03
CA LEU A 339 -7.37 4.66 -9.95
C LEU A 339 -6.14 5.35 -9.35
N MET A 340 -6.03 6.66 -9.52
CA MET A 340 -5.03 7.48 -8.84
C MET A 340 -5.73 8.33 -7.79
N LEU A 341 -5.32 8.18 -6.53
CA LEU A 341 -5.83 8.96 -5.40
C LEU A 341 -4.70 9.69 -4.70
N GLU A 342 -5.01 10.83 -4.10
CA GLU A 342 -4.04 11.63 -3.37
C GLU A 342 -4.38 11.71 -1.88
N ILE A 343 -3.35 11.51 -1.06
CA ILE A 343 -3.43 11.65 0.39
C ILE A 343 -2.52 12.78 0.87
N ASP A 344 -2.86 13.34 2.03
CA ASP A 344 -2.07 14.34 2.75
C ASP A 344 -1.04 13.69 3.71
N GLN A 345 -0.25 14.54 4.39
CA GLN A 345 0.73 14.12 5.39
C GLN A 345 0.14 13.34 6.59
N ASN A 346 -1.17 13.42 6.82
CA ASN A 346 -1.88 12.71 7.89
C ASN A 346 -2.49 11.39 7.40
N ARG A 347 -2.23 11.02 6.14
CA ARG A 347 -2.82 9.86 5.46
C ARG A 347 -4.35 10.00 5.32
N GLY A 348 -4.83 11.23 5.22
CA GLY A 348 -6.20 11.55 4.86
C GLY A 348 -6.31 11.89 3.38
N LEU A 349 -7.50 11.68 2.79
CA LEU A 349 -7.73 12.08 1.41
C LEU A 349 -7.68 13.59 1.27
N THR A 350 -7.08 14.07 0.18
CA THR A 350 -7.18 15.48 -0.19
C THR A 350 -8.62 15.82 -0.60
N ALA A 351 -9.02 17.07 -0.35
CA ALA A 351 -10.36 17.55 -0.69
C ALA A 351 -10.63 17.44 -2.19
N GLU A 352 -9.63 17.79 -3.00
CA GLU A 352 -9.63 17.58 -4.45
C GLU A 352 -8.71 16.41 -4.78
N GLN A 353 -9.23 15.47 -5.56
CA GLN A 353 -8.48 14.31 -6.01
C GLN A 353 -7.86 14.58 -7.40
N PRO A 354 -6.71 13.98 -7.72
CA PRO A 354 -6.04 14.24 -8.98
C PRO A 354 -6.88 13.74 -10.15
N ALA A 355 -6.79 14.44 -11.28
CA ALA A 355 -7.30 13.90 -12.54
C ALA A 355 -6.55 12.61 -12.88
N CYS A 356 -7.28 11.60 -13.37
CA CYS A 356 -6.64 10.41 -13.94
C CYS A 356 -5.81 10.83 -15.17
N PRO A 357 -4.52 10.44 -15.26
CA PRO A 357 -3.68 10.82 -16.40
C PRO A 357 -4.04 10.10 -17.71
N LEU A 358 -4.99 9.14 -17.68
CA LEU A 358 -5.33 8.23 -18.78
C LEU A 358 -6.82 8.16 -19.10
#